data_AF-F4G424-F1
#
_entry.id   AF-F4G424-F1
#
_cell.length_a   1.000
_cell.length_b   1.000
_cell.length_c   1.000
_cell.angle_alpha   90.00
_cell.angle_beta   90.00
_cell.angle_gamma   90.00
#
_symmetry.space_group_name_H-M   'P 1'
#
loop_
_entity.id
_entity.type
_entity.pdbx_description
1 polymer ?
#
loop_
_entity_poly.entity_id
_entity_poly.type
_entity_poly.pdbx_seq_one_letter_code
_entity_poly.pdbx_strand_id
1 'polypeptide(L)'
;MRKAIFLFFLLLGIGAGYLSARNDDWGLCVVMMAVGALFGAAIGGELSQIGKRQGRLPLQTEEEIEPIPGGLGTSSRDVAANYWRDEGHMPFMKPPRPELGNHMFDADKNI
;
A
#
# COMPACT_ATOMS: atom_id res chain seq x y z
N MET A 1 22.34 7.53 -8.25
CA MET A 1 22.24 8.61 -7.23
C MET A 1 21.36 8.27 -6.02
N ARG A 2 20.18 7.64 -6.18
CA ARG A 2 19.28 7.32 -5.04
C ARG A 2 19.87 6.46 -3.91
N LYS A 3 20.67 5.45 -4.26
CA LYS A 3 21.36 4.61 -3.26
C LYS A 3 22.37 5.42 -2.43
N ALA A 4 23.02 6.42 -3.04
CA ALA A 4 23.97 7.29 -2.35
C ALA A 4 23.26 8.23 -1.36
N ILE A 5 22.07 8.74 -1.72
CA ILE A 5 21.24 9.56 -0.82
C ILE A 5 20.82 8.74 0.41
N PHE A 6 20.36 7.50 0.20
CA PHE A 6 20.02 6.59 1.30
C PHE A 6 21.22 6.32 2.21
N LEU A 7 22.36 5.95 1.62
CA LEU A 7 23.59 5.67 2.38
C LEU A 7 24.08 6.91 3.14
N PHE A 8 23.94 8.10 2.57
CA PHE A 8 24.30 9.35 3.22
C PHE A 8 23.47 9.58 4.50
N PHE A 9 22.15 9.50 4.42
CA PHE A 9 21.27 9.69 5.58
C PHE A 9 21.44 8.58 6.63
N LEU A 10 21.68 7.33 6.19
CA LEU A 10 21.97 6.22 7.09
C LEU A 10 23.27 6.44 7.87
N LEU A 11 24.36 6.82 7.18
CA LEU A 11 25.66 7.08 7.81
C LEU A 11 25.60 8.32 8.71
N LEU A 12 24.85 9.35 8.32
CA LEU A 12 24.64 10.53 9.14
C LEU A 12 23.89 10.19 10.44
N GLY A 13 22.87 9.34 10.37
CA GLY A 13 22.15 8.84 11.55
C GLY A 13 23.04 8.03 12.49
N ILE A 14 23.82 7.07 11.96
CA ILE A 14 24.77 6.27 12.75
C ILE A 14 25.84 7.18 13.39
N GLY A 15 26.38 8.13 12.63
CA GLY A 15 27.39 9.07 13.11
C GLY A 15 26.87 9.99 14.23
N ALA A 16 25.64 10.49 14.11
CA ALA A 16 24.99 11.27 15.16
C ALA A 16 24.74 10.44 16.43
N GLY A 17 24.26 9.20 16.27
CA GLY A 17 24.08 8.27 17.38
C GLY A 17 25.38 7.96 18.11
N TYR A 18 26.47 7.76 17.37
CA TYR A 18 27.81 7.57 17.92
C TYR A 18 28.33 8.81 18.67
N LEU A 19 28.21 10.00 18.07
CA LEU A 19 28.65 11.23 18.72
C LEU A 19 27.90 11.50 20.02
N SER A 20 26.61 11.15 20.07
CA SER A 20 25.78 11.34 21.26
C SER A 20 26.18 10.47 22.44
N ALA A 21 26.73 9.28 22.20
CA ALA A 21 27.08 8.30 23.23
C ALA A 21 28.60 8.04 23.30
N ARG A 22 29.42 9.00 22.81
CA ARG A 22 30.87 8.82 22.66
C ARG A 22 31.60 8.62 23.99
N ASN A 23 31.05 9.15 25.08
CA ASN A 23 31.63 9.09 26.42
C ASN A 23 30.96 8.05 27.34
N ASP A 24 29.96 7.32 26.84
CA ASP A 24 29.18 6.38 27.62
C ASP A 24 29.63 4.93 27.41
N ASP A 25 29.00 4.01 28.13
CA ASP A 25 29.24 2.57 27.99
C ASP A 25 29.07 2.09 26.55
N TRP A 26 29.91 1.13 26.15
CA TRP A 26 29.87 0.51 24.82
C TRP A 26 28.44 0.11 24.43
N GLY A 27 27.68 -0.47 25.36
CA GLY A 27 26.30 -0.88 25.14
C GLY A 27 25.38 0.27 24.75
N LEU A 28 25.48 1.41 25.44
CA LEU A 28 24.72 2.61 25.11
C LEU A 28 25.11 3.14 23.72
N CYS A 29 26.41 3.09 23.40
CA CYS A 29 26.94 3.50 22.11
C CYS A 29 26.32 2.71 20.94
N VAL A 30 26.24 1.38 21.08
CA VAL A 30 25.62 0.50 20.08
C VAL A 30 24.12 0.76 19.96
N VAL A 31 23.41 0.92 21.07
CA VAL A 31 21.98 1.23 21.07
C VAL A 31 21.73 2.57 20.36
N MET A 32 22.53 3.59 20.65
CA MET A 32 22.32 4.92 20.10
C MET A 32 22.69 4.99 18.61
N MET A 33 23.71 4.23 18.16
CA MET A 33 23.95 4.00 16.74
C MET A 33 22.76 3.32 16.05
N ALA A 34 22.14 2.31 16.67
CA ALA A 34 20.99 1.60 16.10
C ALA A 34 19.76 2.52 15.99
N VAL A 35 19.49 3.33 17.02
CA VAL A 35 18.44 4.36 16.99
C VAL A 35 18.71 5.36 15.87
N GLY A 36 19.92 5.90 15.80
CA GLY A 36 20.33 6.82 14.73
C GLY A 36 20.19 6.19 13.34
N ALA A 37 20.54 4.91 13.19
CA ALA A 37 20.37 4.17 11.95
C ALA A 37 18.89 4.02 11.56
N LEU A 38 18.00 3.73 12.52
CA LEU A 38 16.56 3.63 12.27
C LEU A 38 15.97 4.94 11.74
N PHE A 39 16.27 6.07 12.39
CA PHE A 39 15.82 7.38 11.94
C PHE A 39 16.45 7.78 10.60
N GLY A 40 17.75 7.54 10.42
CA GLY A 40 18.46 7.80 9.15
C GLY A 40 17.92 6.95 8.00
N ALA A 41 17.57 5.68 8.26
CA ALA A 41 16.97 4.78 7.29
C ALA A 41 15.52 5.14 6.94
N ALA A 42 14.72 5.59 7.91
CA ALA A 42 13.35 6.03 7.65
C ALA A 42 13.33 7.25 6.71
N ILE A 43 14.11 8.29 7.05
CA ILE A 43 14.21 9.54 6.27
C ILE A 43 14.89 9.28 4.92
N GLY A 44 16.03 8.58 4.93
CA GLY A 44 16.76 8.23 3.72
C GLY A 44 15.98 7.28 2.82
N GLY A 45 15.17 6.40 3.40
CA GLY A 45 14.32 5.45 2.69
C GLY A 45 13.25 6.17 1.88
N GLU A 46 12.51 7.08 2.52
CA GLU A 46 11.46 7.88 1.88
C GLU A 46 12.03 8.77 0.76
N LEU A 47 13.12 9.49 1.01
CA LEU A 47 13.79 10.33 0.01
C LEU A 47 14.40 9.52 -1.14
N SER A 48 14.85 8.30 -0.88
CA SER A 48 15.36 7.37 -1.91
C SER A 48 14.22 6.71 -2.70
N GLN A 49 13.02 6.60 -2.13
CA GLN A 49 11.82 6.03 -2.77
C GLN A 49 11.15 6.98 -3.78
N ILE A 50 11.61 8.23 -3.95
CA ILE A 50 11.01 9.28 -4.83
C ILE A 50 10.96 8.96 -6.34
N GLY A 51 11.13 7.70 -6.72
CA GLY A 51 10.63 7.19 -8.00
C GLY A 51 10.84 5.70 -8.17
N LYS A 52 10.86 4.96 -7.07
CA LYS A 52 10.15 3.69 -7.10
C LYS A 52 8.82 4.04 -6.46
N ARG A 53 7.80 4.27 -7.31
CA ARG A 53 6.48 3.79 -6.92
C ARG A 53 6.76 2.38 -6.41
N GLN A 54 6.56 2.14 -5.12
CA GLN A 54 6.27 0.79 -4.67
C GLN A 54 5.23 0.31 -5.66
N GLY A 55 5.66 -0.43 -6.68
CA GLY A 55 4.88 -1.55 -7.13
C GLY A 55 4.65 -2.28 -5.84
N ARG A 56 3.44 -2.07 -5.28
CA ARG A 56 2.85 -2.96 -4.29
C ARG A 56 3.45 -4.30 -4.61
N LEU A 57 4.24 -4.89 -3.70
CA LEU A 57 4.59 -6.29 -3.87
C LEU A 57 3.24 -6.95 -4.17
N PRO A 58 2.98 -7.40 -5.41
CA PRO A 58 1.82 -8.22 -5.62
C PRO A 58 2.23 -9.45 -4.84
N LEU A 59 1.62 -9.61 -3.68
CA LEU A 59 1.62 -10.88 -3.00
C LEU A 59 1.01 -11.81 -4.05
N GLN A 60 1.89 -12.48 -4.83
CA GLN A 60 1.50 -13.36 -5.92
C GLN A 60 0.90 -14.59 -5.26
N THR A 61 -0.36 -14.45 -4.83
CA THR A 61 -1.20 -15.59 -4.51
C THR A 61 -1.47 -16.32 -5.83
N GLU A 62 -1.53 -17.65 -5.79
CA GLU A 62 -1.53 -18.58 -6.93
C GLU A 62 -2.49 -18.27 -8.11
N GLU A 63 -3.44 -17.34 -7.98
CA GLU A 63 -4.32 -16.88 -9.07
C GLU A 63 -3.61 -16.15 -10.24
N GLU A 64 -2.34 -15.73 -10.11
CA GLU A 64 -1.56 -15.15 -11.23
C GLU A 64 -0.81 -16.22 -12.08
N ILE A 65 -0.78 -17.49 -11.65
CA ILE A 65 -0.03 -18.56 -12.34
C ILE A 65 -0.77 -19.05 -13.60
N GLU A 66 -2.10 -18.95 -13.62
CA GLU A 66 -2.92 -19.15 -14.82
C GLU A 66 -3.81 -17.91 -15.06
N PRO A 67 -3.29 -16.85 -15.69
CA PRO A 67 -4.14 -15.76 -16.15
C PRO A 67 -5.05 -16.32 -17.26
N ILE A 68 -6.31 -16.61 -16.93
CA ILE A 68 -7.31 -16.98 -17.93
C ILE A 68 -7.29 -15.87 -19.01
N PRO A 69 -6.98 -16.19 -20.27
CA PRO A 69 -6.85 -15.20 -21.33
C PRO A 69 -8.17 -14.45 -21.48
N GLY A 70 -8.16 -13.13 -21.21
CA GLY A 70 -9.36 -12.28 -21.24
C GLY A 70 -9.99 -11.97 -19.87
N GLY A 71 -9.20 -11.98 -18.79
CA GLY A 71 -9.56 -11.64 -17.41
C GLY A 71 -10.75 -10.68 -17.28
N LEU A 72 -11.94 -11.26 -17.13
CA LEU A 72 -13.24 -10.60 -17.20
C LEU A 72 -13.58 -9.85 -15.88
N GLY A 73 -12.56 -9.42 -15.12
CA GLY A 73 -12.72 -8.87 -13.78
C GLY A 73 -13.25 -9.88 -12.75
N THR A 74 -13.09 -11.18 -13.02
CA THR A 74 -13.59 -12.28 -12.19
C THR A 74 -12.61 -12.76 -11.13
N SER A 75 -11.35 -12.30 -11.15
CA SER A 75 -10.41 -12.59 -10.06
C SER A 75 -10.93 -12.00 -8.77
N SER A 76 -10.75 -12.73 -7.67
CA SER A 76 -11.08 -12.31 -6.31
C SER A 76 -10.57 -10.89 -6.00
N ARG A 77 -9.40 -10.54 -6.54
CA ARG A 77 -8.78 -9.23 -6.40
C ARG A 77 -9.52 -8.13 -7.16
N ASP A 78 -9.99 -8.41 -8.37
CA ASP A 78 -10.70 -7.45 -9.21
C ASP A 78 -12.12 -7.20 -8.68
N VAL A 79 -12.75 -8.24 -8.10
CA VAL A 79 -14.01 -8.11 -7.35
C VAL A 79 -13.82 -7.24 -6.10
N ALA A 80 -12.74 -7.44 -5.34
CA ALA A 80 -12.45 -6.64 -4.15
C ALA A 80 -12.15 -5.16 -4.50
N ALA A 81 -11.41 -4.90 -5.58
CA ALA A 81 -11.12 -3.54 -6.02
C ALA A 81 -12.38 -2.77 -6.46
N ASN A 82 -13.36 -3.49 -7.00
CA ASN A 82 -14.62 -2.92 -7.50
C ASN A 82 -15.79 -3.08 -6.52
N TYR A 83 -15.55 -3.58 -5.30
CA TYR A 83 -16.60 -3.92 -4.34
C TYR A 83 -17.58 -2.78 -4.07
N TRP A 84 -17.11 -1.53 -3.98
CA TRP A 84 -17.98 -0.38 -3.74
C TRP A 84 -18.95 -0.09 -4.89
N ARG A 85 -18.59 -0.46 -6.12
CA ARG A 85 -19.40 -0.27 -7.33
C ARG A 85 -20.35 -1.47 -7.53
N ASP A 86 -19.77 -2.66 -7.49
CA ASP A 86 -20.44 -3.90 -7.90
C ASP A 86 -20.99 -4.72 -6.71
N GLU A 87 -20.72 -4.33 -5.46
CA GLU A 87 -21.18 -5.01 -4.24
C GLU A 87 -20.85 -6.50 -4.22
N GLY A 88 -19.64 -6.85 -4.68
CA GLY A 88 -19.19 -8.24 -4.77
C GLY A 88 -19.78 -9.03 -5.95
N HIS A 89 -20.56 -8.38 -6.83
CA HIS A 89 -21.05 -9.02 -8.04
C HIS A 89 -20.00 -8.94 -9.14
N MET A 90 -20.06 -9.90 -10.06
CA MET A 90 -19.25 -9.84 -11.28
C MET A 90 -19.63 -8.60 -12.09
N PRO A 91 -18.71 -8.05 -12.92
CA PRO A 91 -18.98 -6.88 -13.74
C PRO A 91 -20.27 -7.06 -14.55
N PHE A 92 -21.16 -6.08 -14.49
CA PHE A 92 -22.46 -6.07 -15.19
C PHE A 92 -23.47 -7.16 -14.77
N MET A 93 -23.20 -7.92 -13.70
CA MET A 93 -24.14 -8.91 -13.15
C MET A 93 -24.88 -8.44 -11.90
N LYS A 94 -24.73 -7.16 -11.52
CA LYS A 94 -25.46 -6.60 -10.39
C LYS A 94 -26.96 -6.62 -10.67
N PRO A 95 -27.79 -7.21 -9.79
CA PRO A 95 -29.23 -7.20 -9.99
C PRO A 95 -29.74 -5.75 -9.95
N PRO A 96 -30.76 -5.42 -10.78
CA PRO A 96 -31.38 -4.11 -10.71
C PRO A 96 -31.93 -3.89 -9.29
N ARG A 97 -31.54 -2.77 -8.67
CA ARG A 97 -32.00 -2.44 -7.32
C ARG A 97 -33.52 -2.19 -7.36
N PRO A 98 -34.28 -2.70 -6.37
CA PRO A 98 -35.73 -2.53 -6.31
C PRO A 98 -36.15 -1.04 -6.30
N GLU A 99 -35.29 -0.15 -5.80
CA GLU A 99 -35.53 1.29 -5.77
C GLU A 99 -35.65 1.94 -7.16
N LEU A 100 -35.03 1.37 -8.21
CA LEU A 100 -35.01 1.95 -9.55
C LEU A 100 -36.15 1.44 -10.46
N GLY A 101 -37.03 0.56 -9.96
CA GLY A 101 -38.13 -0.04 -10.73
C GLY A 101 -39.45 -0.20 -9.98
N ASN A 102 -39.50 0.02 -8.67
CA ASN A 102 -40.73 -0.18 -7.89
C ASN A 102 -41.75 0.96 -7.97
N HIS A 103 -41.40 2.09 -8.57
CA HIS A 103 -42.33 3.21 -8.80
C HIS A 103 -43.17 3.06 -10.08
N MET A 104 -43.01 1.95 -10.82
CA MET A 104 -43.83 1.67 -12.01
C MET A 104 -45.29 1.29 -11.64
N PHE A 105 -45.53 0.91 -10.39
CA PHE A 105 -46.85 0.52 -9.87
C PHE A 105 -47.35 1.41 -8.71
N ASP A 106 -46.77 2.60 -8.52
CA ASP A 106 -47.32 3.58 -7.57
C ASP A 106 -48.66 4.08 -8.11
N ALA A 107 -49.74 3.48 -7.61
CA ALA A 107 -51.12 3.82 -7.93
C ALA A 107 -51.56 5.19 -7.37
N ASP A 108 -50.63 6.00 -6.82
CA ASP A 108 -50.93 7.30 -6.19
C ASP A 108 -50.63 8.52 -7.07
N LYS A 109 -50.01 8.35 -8.25
CA LYS A 109 -49.63 9.47 -9.14
C LYS A 109 -50.76 10.05 -9.99
N ASN A 110 -52.01 9.71 -9.73
CA ASN A 110 -53.18 10.11 -10.53
C ASN A 110 -54.35 10.67 -9.71
N ILE A 111 -54.10 11.28 -8.57
CA ILE A 111 -55.10 12.08 -7.83
C ILE A 111 -54.67 13.54 -7.74
#